data_AF-A0A818PKW6-F1
#
_entry.id   AF-A0A818PKW6-F1
#
_cell.length_a   1.000
_cell.length_b   1.000
_cell.length_c   1.000
_cell.angle_alpha   90.00
_cell.angle_beta   90.00
_cell.angle_gamma   90.00
#
_symmetry.space_group_name_H-M   'P 1'
#
loop_
_entity.id
_entity.type
_entity.pdbx_description
1 polymer ?
#
loop_
_entity_poly.entity_id
_entity_poly.type
_entity_poly.pdbx_seq_one_letter_code
_entity_poly.pdbx_strand_id
1 'polypeptide(L)'
;MAVTEEVLHRQAQGDLNNHIYSAQATFAQILLVIRRIMSGNQFVSALGTNFYLHYPPSNFGDWYRPKMLPVVSENCSCLSITGCPRPAVIRDSQDQLIVVPGMIIDCYIVDSTLGSTLECYYDLACFRFLHNSSIETGSLLSNDFNNHFL
;
A
#
# COMPACT_ATOMS: atom_id res chain seq x y z
N MET A 1 -2.19 -54.14 2.05
CA MET A 1 -3.29 -53.28 2.54
C MET A 1 -3.65 -52.36 1.39
N ALA A 2 -4.84 -52.49 0.80
CA ALA A 2 -5.23 -51.66 -0.34
C ALA A 2 -5.66 -50.28 0.16
N VAL A 3 -5.04 -49.22 -0.36
CA VAL A 3 -5.48 -47.83 -0.11
C VAL A 3 -6.81 -47.65 -0.85
N THR A 4 -7.86 -47.29 -0.12
CA THR A 4 -9.16 -47.00 -0.70
C THR A 4 -9.16 -45.58 -1.26
N GLU A 5 -9.96 -45.34 -2.30
CA GLU A 5 -10.16 -44.02 -2.91
C GLU A 5 -10.56 -42.96 -1.89
N GLU A 6 -11.36 -43.35 -0.89
CA GLU A 6 -11.79 -42.46 0.19
C GLU A 6 -10.63 -42.02 1.10
N VAL A 7 -9.68 -42.91 1.40
CA VAL A 7 -8.48 -42.56 2.17
C VAL A 7 -7.59 -41.61 1.38
N LEU A 8 -7.43 -41.87 0.07
CA LEU A 8 -6.67 -41.00 -0.82
C LEU A 8 -7.30 -39.59 -0.89
N HIS A 9 -8.62 -39.50 -1.03
CA HIS A 9 -9.32 -38.22 -1.15
C HIS A 9 -9.26 -37.41 0.15
N ARG A 10 -9.40 -38.07 1.32
CA ARG A 10 -9.26 -37.39 2.62
C ARG A 10 -7.83 -36.89 2.84
N GLN A 11 -6.84 -37.68 2.45
CA GLN A 11 -5.44 -37.30 2.58
C GLN A 11 -5.10 -36.11 1.67
N ALA A 12 -5.51 -36.16 0.39
CA ALA A 12 -5.30 -35.05 -0.54
C ALA A 12 -5.94 -33.75 -0.05
N GLN A 13 -7.14 -33.82 0.53
CA GLN A 13 -7.82 -32.64 1.06
C GLN A 13 -7.19 -32.13 2.36
N GLY A 14 -6.71 -33.03 3.21
CA GLY A 14 -5.93 -32.66 4.40
C GLY A 14 -4.64 -31.94 4.03
N ASP A 15 -3.88 -32.47 3.07
CA ASP A 15 -2.64 -31.87 2.59
C ASP A 15 -2.87 -30.52 1.92
N LEU A 16 -3.91 -30.41 1.09
CA LEU A 16 -4.29 -29.15 0.45
C LEU A 16 -4.64 -28.09 1.50
N ASN A 17 -5.48 -28.43 2.48
CA ASN A 17 -5.87 -27.51 3.54
C ASN A 17 -4.66 -27.07 4.36
N ASN A 18 -3.79 -28.00 4.75
CA ASN A 18 -2.56 -27.70 5.48
C ASN A 18 -1.65 -26.76 4.67
N HIS A 19 -1.53 -26.99 3.36
CA HIS A 19 -0.74 -26.13 2.49
C HIS A 19 -1.33 -24.72 2.40
N ILE A 20 -2.65 -24.59 2.25
CA ILE A 20 -3.34 -23.29 2.22
C ILE A 20 -3.09 -22.52 3.53
N TYR A 21 -3.32 -23.15 4.69
CA TYR A 21 -3.13 -22.50 5.99
C TYR A 21 -1.67 -22.13 6.24
N SER A 22 -0.74 -23.03 5.91
CA SER A 22 0.69 -22.76 6.04
C SER A 22 1.12 -21.60 5.13
N ALA A 23 0.66 -21.57 3.88
CA ALA A 23 1.00 -20.51 2.94
C ALA A 23 0.48 -19.14 3.43
N GLN A 24 -0.76 -19.08 3.93
CA GLN A 24 -1.32 -17.85 4.50
C GLN A 24 -0.52 -17.36 5.71
N ALA A 25 -0.18 -18.26 6.64
CA ALA A 25 0.60 -17.93 7.82
C ALA A 25 2.00 -17.43 7.44
N THR A 26 2.70 -18.13 6.53
CA THR A 26 4.02 -17.72 6.03
C THR A 26 3.95 -16.37 5.34
N PHE A 27 2.96 -16.13 4.49
CA PHE A 27 2.78 -14.85 3.81
C PHE A 27 2.56 -13.69 4.80
N ALA A 28 1.69 -13.88 5.79
CA ALA A 28 1.46 -12.88 6.83
C ALA A 28 2.74 -12.55 7.62
N GLN A 29 3.55 -13.55 7.95
CA GLN A 29 4.83 -13.35 8.62
C GLN A 29 5.82 -12.58 7.74
N ILE A 30 5.94 -12.93 6.46
CA ILE A 30 6.81 -12.23 5.51
C ILE A 30 6.39 -10.76 5.40
N LEU A 31 5.09 -10.48 5.26
CA LEU A 31 4.60 -9.10 5.19
C LEU A 31 4.91 -8.30 6.46
N LEU A 32 4.74 -8.90 7.65
CA LEU A 32 5.09 -8.25 8.91
C LEU A 32 6.58 -7.92 9.00
N VAL A 33 7.45 -8.83 8.53
CA VAL A 33 8.90 -8.60 8.48
C VAL A 33 9.23 -7.47 7.51
N ILE A 34 8.64 -7.46 6.30
CA ILE A 34 8.84 -6.38 5.32
C ILE A 34 8.43 -5.04 5.92
N ARG A 35 7.25 -4.94 6.53
CA ARG A 35 6.77 -3.70 7.18
C ARG A 35 7.74 -3.21 8.25
N ARG A 36 8.25 -4.10 9.10
CA ARG A 36 9.23 -3.76 10.15
C ARG A 36 10.56 -3.28 9.58
N ILE A 37 11.06 -3.93 8.53
CA ILE A 37 12.30 -3.51 7.88
C ILE A 37 12.09 -2.12 7.24
N MET A 38 10.97 -1.91 6.55
CA MET A 38 10.68 -0.62 5.92
C MET A 38 10.51 0.51 6.95
N SER A 39 9.75 0.30 8.02
CA SER A 39 9.54 1.33 9.04
C SER A 39 10.82 1.61 9.86
N GLY A 40 11.55 0.55 10.23
CA GLY A 40 12.77 0.64 11.03
C GLY A 40 13.93 1.30 10.29
N ASN A 41 14.01 1.14 8.96
CA ASN A 41 15.04 1.76 8.13
C ASN A 41 14.54 3.00 7.37
N GLN A 42 13.27 3.37 7.54
CA GLN A 42 12.63 4.51 6.87
C GLN A 42 12.75 4.44 5.34
N PHE A 43 12.62 3.24 4.76
CA PHE A 43 12.68 3.05 3.31
C PHE A 43 11.46 3.64 2.63
N VAL A 44 11.70 4.50 1.64
CA VAL A 44 10.67 5.16 0.85
C VAL A 44 9.96 4.14 -0.05
N SER A 45 8.64 4.08 0.02
CA SER A 45 7.82 3.32 -0.92
C SER A 45 7.91 3.94 -2.31
N ALA A 46 7.66 3.17 -3.36
CA ALA A 46 7.71 3.68 -4.74
C ALA A 46 6.85 4.94 -4.97
N LEU A 47 5.79 5.12 -4.19
CA LEU A 47 4.87 6.26 -4.27
C LEU A 47 5.14 7.35 -3.20
N GLY A 48 6.18 7.19 -2.37
CA GLY A 48 6.49 8.15 -1.29
C GLY A 48 5.40 8.29 -0.22
N THR A 49 4.51 7.30 -0.11
CA THR A 49 3.33 7.33 0.77
C THR A 49 3.66 7.11 2.25
N ASN A 50 4.85 6.59 2.57
CA ASN A 50 5.28 6.27 3.92
C ASN A 50 6.33 7.23 4.48
N PHE A 51 7.35 7.58 3.70
CA PHE A 51 8.44 8.45 4.11
C PHE A 51 8.79 9.43 2.99
N TYR A 52 9.24 10.62 3.37
CA TYR A 52 9.72 11.63 2.44
C TYR A 52 11.03 12.23 2.94
N LEU A 53 11.84 12.69 1.99
CA LEU A 53 13.10 13.36 2.29
C LEU A 53 12.83 14.83 2.62
N HIS A 54 13.13 15.23 3.84
CA HIS A 54 13.00 16.60 4.31
C HIS A 54 14.34 17.33 4.24
N TYR A 55 14.34 18.47 3.54
CA TYR A 55 15.46 19.41 3.48
C TYR A 55 15.17 20.60 4.41
N PRO A 56 15.89 20.72 5.54
CA PRO A 56 15.72 21.86 6.42
C PRO A 56 16.20 23.16 5.72
N PRO A 57 15.59 24.32 6.02
CA PRO A 57 15.95 25.58 5.39
C PRO A 57 17.41 25.96 5.63
N SER A 58 18.04 26.60 4.64
CA SER A 58 19.47 26.94 4.55
C SER A 58 20.04 27.79 5.70
N ASN A 59 19.17 28.32 6.56
CA ASN A 59 19.48 29.31 7.57
C ASN A 59 19.99 28.66 8.88
N PHE A 60 20.01 27.33 8.96
CA PHE A 60 20.22 26.56 10.20
C PHE A 60 21.64 25.96 10.39
N GLY A 61 22.63 26.32 9.57
CA GLY A 61 24.02 25.86 9.74
C GLY A 61 24.21 24.33 9.58
N ASP A 62 25.17 23.72 10.29
CA ASP A 62 25.56 22.29 10.21
C ASP A 62 24.42 21.26 10.47
N TRP A 63 23.22 21.73 10.84
CA TRP A 63 21.99 20.94 10.89
C TRP A 63 21.37 20.67 9.51
N TYR A 64 22.05 21.10 8.43
CA TYR A 64 21.71 20.92 7.01
C TYR A 64 21.95 19.49 6.48
N ARG A 65 21.46 18.48 7.20
CA ARG A 65 21.46 17.11 6.68
C ARG A 65 20.05 16.74 6.26
N PRO A 66 19.83 16.29 5.01
CA PRO A 66 18.56 15.70 4.61
C PRO A 66 18.18 14.59 5.58
N LYS A 67 16.92 14.56 6.01
CA LYS A 67 16.40 13.54 6.92
C LYS A 67 15.19 12.88 6.30
N MET A 68 15.10 11.57 6.49
CA MET A 68 13.86 10.85 6.21
C MET A 68 12.86 11.12 7.34
N LEU A 69 11.71 11.66 6.97
CA LEU A 69 10.59 11.86 7.89
C LEU A 69 9.42 10.98 7.47
N PRO A 70 8.67 10.42 8.43
CA PRO A 70 7.45 9.70 8.11
C PRO A 70 6.39 10.67 7.59
N VAL A 71 5.57 10.19 6.68
CA VAL A 71 4.28 10.80 6.39
C VAL A 71 3.43 10.68 7.66
N VAL A 72 2.88 11.81 8.08
CA VAL A 72 1.96 11.92 9.22
C VAL A 72 0.64 12.45 8.67
N SER A 73 -0.44 11.81 9.06
CA SER A 73 -1.79 12.18 8.65
C SER A 73 -2.67 12.16 9.88
N GLU A 74 -3.25 13.31 10.22
CA GLU A 74 -4.00 13.50 11.45
C GLU A 74 -3.16 13.07 12.66
N ASN A 75 -3.55 11.98 13.35
CA ASN A 75 -2.86 11.41 14.50
C ASN A 75 -2.17 10.07 14.20
N CYS A 76 -1.96 9.75 12.93
CA CYS A 76 -1.30 8.52 12.50
C CYS A 76 0.02 8.81 11.79
N SER A 77 1.05 8.04 12.12
CA SER A 77 2.38 8.15 11.52
C SER A 77 2.79 6.84 10.86
N CYS A 78 3.38 6.93 9.68
CA CYS A 78 3.96 5.80 8.96
C CYS A 78 5.24 5.22 9.58
N LEU A 79 5.66 5.70 10.76
CA LEU A 79 6.56 4.95 11.63
C LEU A 79 5.88 3.73 12.25
N SER A 80 4.55 3.74 12.37
CA SER A 80 3.80 2.60 12.90
C SER A 80 3.73 1.46 11.88
N ILE A 81 3.98 0.24 12.35
CA ILE A 81 3.82 -0.98 11.55
C ILE A 81 2.35 -1.32 11.25
N THR A 82 1.41 -0.70 11.95
CA THR A 82 -0.03 -0.91 11.76
C THR A 82 -0.58 -0.14 10.56
N GLY A 83 0.23 0.70 9.92
CA GLY A 83 -0.22 1.60 8.87
C GLY A 83 -1.08 2.75 9.40
N CYS A 84 -1.58 3.53 8.44
CA CYS A 84 -2.50 4.65 8.58
C CYS A 84 -3.60 4.57 7.51
N PRO A 85 -4.50 3.57 7.61
CA PRO A 85 -5.54 3.35 6.62
C PRO A 85 -6.53 4.52 6.64
N ARG A 86 -6.80 5.08 5.46
CA ARG A 86 -7.79 6.13 5.25
C ARG A 86 -8.49 5.95 3.91
N PRO A 87 -9.73 6.46 3.75
CA PRO A 87 -10.40 6.42 2.46
C PRO A 87 -9.58 7.15 1.40
N ALA A 88 -9.50 6.56 0.20
CA ALA A 88 -8.90 7.25 -0.94
C ALA A 88 -9.81 8.40 -1.38
N VAL A 89 -9.22 9.55 -1.66
CA VAL A 89 -9.93 10.74 -2.14
C VAL A 89 -9.31 11.24 -3.42
N ILE A 90 -10.14 11.66 -4.37
CA ILE A 90 -9.73 12.34 -5.59
C ILE A 90 -10.49 13.66 -5.73
N ARG A 91 -9.90 14.61 -6.45
CA ARG A 91 -10.53 15.89 -6.75
C ARG A 91 -11.31 15.76 -8.07
N ASP A 92 -12.56 16.22 -8.08
CA ASP A 92 -13.32 16.32 -9.32
C ASP A 92 -12.95 17.58 -10.12
N SER A 93 -13.62 17.78 -11.26
CA SER A 93 -13.43 18.95 -12.13
C SER A 93 -13.78 20.30 -11.46
N GLN A 94 -14.46 20.26 -10.31
CA GLN A 94 -14.87 21.42 -9.51
C GLN A 94 -14.02 21.55 -8.23
N ASP A 95 -12.89 20.84 -8.16
CA ASP A 95 -11.98 20.80 -7.02
C ASP A 95 -12.60 20.26 -5.72
N GLN A 96 -13.72 19.54 -5.80
CA GLN A 96 -14.36 18.89 -4.66
C GLN A 96 -13.70 17.55 -4.36
N LEU A 97 -13.50 17.25 -3.07
CA LEU A 97 -12.97 15.97 -2.62
C LEU A 97 -14.06 14.91 -2.66
N ILE A 98 -13.84 13.88 -3.48
CA ILE A 98 -14.73 12.72 -3.62
C ILE A 98 -14.01 11.49 -3.07
N VAL A 99 -14.66 10.80 -2.14
CA VAL A 99 -14.18 9.52 -1.60
C VAL A 99 -14.42 8.43 -2.64
N VAL A 100 -13.38 7.65 -2.95
CA VAL A 100 -13.46 6.51 -3.85
C VAL A 100 -13.96 5.29 -3.07
N PRO A 101 -15.14 4.72 -3.40
CA PRO A 101 -15.71 3.56 -2.71
C PRO A 101 -14.73 2.38 -2.62
N GLY A 102 -14.50 1.99 -1.36
CA GLY A 102 -13.61 0.93 -0.87
C GLY A 102 -12.25 0.81 -1.54
N MET A 103 -11.70 1.97 -1.90
CA MET A 103 -10.27 2.15 -2.07
C MET A 103 -9.72 2.81 -0.81
N ILE A 104 -8.70 2.17 -0.22
CA ILE A 104 -8.00 2.63 0.98
C ILE A 104 -6.59 3.08 0.58
N ILE A 105 -6.16 4.22 1.11
CA ILE A 105 -4.76 4.65 1.09
C ILE A 105 -4.15 4.34 2.44
N ASP A 106 -2.96 3.78 2.43
CA ASP A 106 -2.17 3.47 3.61
C ASP A 106 -0.69 3.85 3.35
N CYS A 107 0.15 3.78 4.38
CA CYS A 107 1.59 3.98 4.30
C CYS A 107 2.22 3.07 3.26
N TYR A 108 1.78 1.80 3.21
CA TYR A 108 2.31 0.79 2.28
C TYR A 108 1.24 0.38 1.27
N ILE A 109 1.66 0.19 0.01
CA ILE A 109 0.77 -0.23 -1.08
C ILE A 109 0.11 -1.57 -0.77
N VAL A 110 0.84 -2.52 -0.19
CA VAL A 110 0.28 -3.83 0.19
C VAL A 110 -0.85 -3.67 1.20
N ASP A 111 -0.71 -2.73 2.14
CA ASP A 111 -1.71 -2.50 3.20
C ASP A 111 -2.94 -1.82 2.62
N SER A 112 -2.72 -0.88 1.71
CA SER A 112 -3.76 -0.26 0.88
C SER A 112 -4.55 -1.34 0.11
N THR A 113 -3.87 -2.26 -0.57
CA THR A 113 -4.50 -3.34 -1.35
C THR A 113 -5.27 -4.31 -0.46
N LEU A 114 -4.70 -4.73 0.68
CA LEU A 114 -5.34 -5.67 1.60
C LEU A 114 -6.55 -5.05 2.32
N GLY A 115 -6.50 -3.75 2.60
CA GLY A 115 -7.60 -3.01 3.22
C GLY A 115 -8.69 -2.57 2.22
N SER A 116 -8.39 -2.59 0.92
CA SER A 116 -9.33 -2.19 -0.12
C SER A 116 -10.22 -3.34 -0.53
N THR A 117 -11.47 -3.02 -0.79
CA THR A 117 -12.47 -3.90 -1.37
C THR A 117 -12.49 -3.75 -2.91
N LEU A 118 -12.02 -2.60 -3.42
CA LEU A 118 -11.86 -2.29 -4.85
C LEU A 118 -13.21 -2.29 -5.62
N GLU A 119 -14.33 -2.05 -4.93
CA GLU A 119 -15.69 -2.03 -5.51
C GLU A 119 -15.77 -1.10 -6.70
N CYS A 120 -15.10 0.05 -6.63
CA CYS A 120 -15.15 1.09 -7.65
C CYS A 120 -14.71 0.58 -9.03
N TYR A 121 -13.85 -0.44 -9.09
CA TYR A 121 -13.43 -1.05 -10.36
C TYR A 121 -14.52 -1.93 -11.00
N TYR A 122 -15.55 -2.31 -10.24
CA TYR A 122 -16.67 -3.13 -10.70
C TYR A 122 -17.95 -2.30 -10.94
N ASP A 123 -17.94 -1.01 -10.59
CA ASP A 123 -19.01 -0.06 -10.90
C ASP A 123 -18.61 0.81 -12.09
N LEU A 124 -19.40 0.78 -13.18
CA LEU A 124 -19.06 1.48 -14.42
C LEU A 124 -18.96 3.00 -14.26
N ALA A 125 -19.80 3.61 -13.41
CA ALA A 125 -19.78 5.04 -13.19
C ALA A 125 -18.52 5.44 -12.40
N CYS A 126 -18.20 4.69 -11.34
CA CYS A 126 -17.03 4.91 -10.51
C CYS A 126 -15.73 4.66 -11.29
N PHE A 127 -15.64 3.58 -12.06
CA PHE A 127 -14.50 3.29 -12.92
C PHE A 127 -14.26 4.40 -13.95
N ARG A 128 -15.33 4.90 -14.61
CA ARG A 128 -15.22 6.02 -15.55
C ARG A 128 -14.75 7.30 -14.85
N PHE A 129 -15.16 7.53 -13.60
CA PHE A 129 -14.72 8.67 -12.82
C PHE A 129 -13.21 8.59 -12.48
N LEU A 130 -12.72 7.41 -12.08
CA LEU A 130 -11.28 7.16 -11.88
C LEU A 130 -10.47 7.34 -13.17
N HIS A 131 -11.02 6.93 -14.31
CA HIS A 131 -10.32 7.02 -15.59
C HIS A 131 -10.37 8.41 -16.24
N ASN A 132 -11.49 9.12 -16.13
CA ASN A 132 -11.57 10.49 -16.64
C ASN A 132 -10.68 11.45 -15.84
N SER A 133 -10.60 11.28 -14.51
CA SER A 133 -9.66 12.05 -13.67
C SER A 133 -8.18 11.76 -13.97
N SER A 134 -7.85 10.54 -14.43
CA SER A 134 -6.48 10.17 -14.83
C SER A 134 -6.08 10.61 -16.24
N ILE A 135 -7.02 11.01 -17.10
CA ILE A 135 -6.72 11.64 -18.40
C ILE A 135 -6.25 13.10 -18.22
N GLU A 136 -6.67 13.78 -17.15
CA GLU A 136 -6.24 15.17 -16.87
C GLU A 136 -5.03 15.27 -15.93
N THR A 137 -4.71 14.22 -15.16
CA THR A 137 -3.61 14.24 -14.15
C THR A 137 -2.53 13.19 -14.37
N GLY A 138 -2.48 12.57 -15.56
CA GLY A 138 -1.45 11.62 -15.94
C GLY A 138 -0.05 12.25 -16.11
N SER A 139 0.52 12.85 -15.06
CA SER A 139 1.96 12.91 -14.96
C SER A 139 2.46 11.48 -14.83
N LEU A 140 3.30 11.03 -15.76
CA LEU A 140 4.08 9.80 -15.65
C LEU A 140 4.60 9.66 -14.21
N LEU A 141 4.57 8.44 -13.65
CA LEU A 141 5.20 8.14 -12.35
C LEU A 141 6.69 8.54 -12.33
N SER A 142 7.31 8.64 -13.51
CA SER A 142 8.50 9.44 -13.80
C SER A 142 8.09 10.88 -14.09
N ASN A 143 8.22 11.74 -13.09
CA ASN A 143 8.24 13.18 -13.27
C ASN A 143 9.65 13.70 -12.99
N ASP A 144 9.91 14.97 -13.29
CA ASP A 144 11.24 15.58 -13.06
C ASP A 144 11.71 15.51 -11.60
N PHE A 145 10.79 15.30 -10.65
CA PHE A 145 11.10 15.12 -9.22
C PHE A 145 11.52 13.69 -8.85
N ASN A 146 11.15 12.68 -9.65
CA ASN A 146 11.47 11.26 -9.44
C ASN A 146 12.61 10.74 -10.33
N ASN A 147 13.21 11.59 -11.18
CA ASN A 147 14.30 11.22 -12.09
C ASN A 147 15.61 10.75 -11.39
N HIS A 148 15.66 10.78 -10.06
CA HIS A 148 16.84 10.38 -9.27
C HIS A 148 16.67 9.05 -8.52
N PHE A 149 15.51 8.39 -8.63
CA PHE A 149 15.21 7.14 -7.92
C PHE A 149 14.90 5.94 -8.83
N LEU A 150 15.24 6.04 -10.12
CA LEU A 150 15.28 4.92 -11.08
C LEU A 150 16.72 4.60 -11.45
#